data_AF-A0A1Y5S0U0-F1
#
_entry.id   AF-A0A1Y5S0U0-F1
#
_cell.length_a   1.000
_cell.length_b   1.000
_cell.length_c   1.000
_cell.angle_alpha   90.00
_cell.angle_beta   90.00
_cell.angle_gamma   90.00
#
_symmetry.space_group_name_H-M   'P 1'
#
loop_
_entity.id
_entity.type
_entity.pdbx_description
1 polymer ?
#
loop_
_entity_poly.entity_id
_entity_poly.type
_entity_poly.pdbx_seq_one_letter_code
_entity_poly.pdbx_strand_id
1 'polypeptide(L)'
;MVKRTTDLNDIAFGVIRARMRLHFMVTPKGDRQAKKYFVIGHPRNGTTTMHKLFQANGLNSFHDSRDWETGKFDAFSDFGQVRPVAAYDRTYPNATFILNFRPLRKYLISIAAHHQKIFSTQNFVNEIWRRAEYFAWVLRHFKGRDDFIAVNIEAPGALAAVADFCGFKTAQLPGGSVHNVSNRPKLEENQRNIDEALALLELTEEAVRGCLVSRLHGDEQAELIAARDTIRFLE
;
A
#
# COMPACT_ATOMS: atom_id res chain seq x y z
N MET A 1 3.44 19.00 -18.43
CA MET A 1 3.13 18.24 -17.20
C MET A 1 4.13 18.60 -16.11
N VAL A 2 3.67 18.97 -14.91
CA VAL A 2 4.55 19.28 -13.77
C VAL A 2 5.35 18.05 -13.40
N LYS A 3 6.67 18.20 -13.26
CA LYS A 3 7.58 17.10 -12.92
C LYS A 3 7.75 16.99 -11.41
N ARG A 4 7.93 15.76 -10.94
CA ARG A 4 8.41 15.49 -9.58
C ARG A 4 9.76 16.17 -9.34
N THR A 5 9.96 16.67 -8.14
CA THR A 5 11.27 17.12 -7.64
C THR A 5 11.79 16.14 -6.59
N THR A 6 13.11 16.02 -6.48
CA THR A 6 13.72 15.31 -5.34
C THR A 6 13.45 16.10 -4.07
N ASP A 7 12.90 15.45 -3.05
CA ASP A 7 12.69 16.05 -1.72
C ASP A 7 13.40 15.29 -0.59
N LEU A 8 13.31 15.82 0.63
CA LEU A 8 13.90 15.19 1.81
C LEU A 8 13.36 13.79 2.08
N ASN A 9 12.11 13.50 1.70
CA ASN A 9 11.56 12.15 1.88
C ASN A 9 12.23 11.15 0.94
N ASP A 10 12.65 11.57 -0.26
CA ASP A 10 13.36 10.68 -1.19
C ASP A 10 14.71 10.23 -0.62
N ILE A 11 15.46 11.19 -0.06
CA ILE A 11 16.73 10.90 0.62
C ILE A 11 16.46 10.03 1.86
N ALA A 12 15.50 10.41 2.70
CA ALA A 12 15.16 9.68 3.91
C ALA A 12 14.72 8.24 3.60
N PHE A 13 13.85 8.03 2.61
CA PHE A 13 13.41 6.71 2.19
C PHE A 13 14.54 5.89 1.57
N GLY A 14 15.46 6.50 0.83
CA GLY A 14 16.66 5.84 0.34
C GLY A 14 17.51 5.26 1.49
N VAL A 15 17.81 6.09 2.49
CA VAL A 15 18.57 5.69 3.69
C VAL A 15 17.82 4.62 4.49
N ILE A 16 16.52 4.81 4.72
CA ILE A 16 15.70 3.85 5.48
C ILE A 16 15.65 2.50 4.74
N ARG A 17 15.44 2.48 3.41
CA ARG A 17 15.44 1.23 2.63
C ARG A 17 16.76 0.49 2.73
N ALA A 18 17.89 1.19 2.62
CA ALA A 18 19.22 0.59 2.77
C ALA A 18 19.39 -0.01 4.18
N ARG A 19 19.04 0.76 5.21
CA ARG A 19 19.08 0.32 6.61
C ARG A 19 18.21 -0.92 6.84
N MET A 20 16.97 -0.91 6.37
CA MET A 20 16.04 -2.02 6.58
C MET A 20 16.42 -3.27 5.81
N ARG A 21 17.03 -3.13 4.63
CA ARG A 21 17.61 -4.27 3.92
C ARG A 21 18.75 -4.91 4.71
N LEU A 22 19.68 -4.11 5.23
CA LEU A 22 20.78 -4.60 6.07
C LEU A 22 20.30 -5.22 7.38
N HIS A 23 19.38 -4.53 8.06
CA HIS A 23 18.77 -5.02 9.28
C HIS A 23 18.07 -6.37 9.04
N PHE A 24 17.22 -6.44 8.00
CA PHE A 24 16.54 -7.66 7.66
C PHE A 24 17.50 -8.79 7.31
N MET A 25 18.72 -8.54 6.80
CA MET A 25 19.69 -9.63 6.58
C MET A 25 20.09 -10.33 7.90
N VAL A 26 20.21 -9.58 9.00
CA VAL A 26 20.71 -10.09 10.29
C VAL A 26 19.61 -10.50 11.28
N THR A 27 18.36 -10.04 11.09
CA THR A 27 17.25 -10.37 11.98
C THR A 27 16.83 -11.85 11.87
N PRO A 28 16.45 -12.55 12.96
CA PRO A 28 15.95 -13.92 12.89
C PRO A 28 14.73 -14.05 11.97
N LYS A 29 14.73 -15.06 11.09
CA LYS A 29 13.65 -15.27 10.11
C LYS A 29 12.51 -16.18 10.58
N GLY A 30 12.70 -16.88 11.70
CA GLY A 30 11.84 -18.00 12.06
C GLY A 30 11.84 -19.07 10.96
N ASP A 31 10.74 -19.81 10.85
CA ASP A 31 10.55 -20.75 9.76
C ASP A 31 10.31 -20.00 8.43
N ARG A 32 11.21 -20.22 7.47
CA ARG A 32 11.12 -19.64 6.13
C ARG A 32 10.07 -20.31 5.26
N GLN A 33 9.68 -21.55 5.58
CA GLN A 33 8.64 -22.30 4.87
C GLN A 33 7.24 -21.99 5.39
N ALA A 34 7.11 -21.30 6.53
CA ALA A 34 5.82 -20.90 7.06
C ALA A 34 5.08 -19.97 6.09
N LYS A 35 3.76 -20.14 6.00
CA LYS A 35 2.88 -19.25 5.24
C LYS A 35 2.85 -17.86 5.89
N LYS A 36 3.33 -16.84 5.18
CA LYS A 36 3.32 -15.43 5.64
C LYS A 36 2.39 -14.59 4.79
N TYR A 37 1.78 -13.56 5.36
CA TYR A 37 0.92 -12.61 4.66
C TYR A 37 1.48 -11.20 4.80
N PHE A 38 1.84 -10.57 3.70
CA PHE A 38 2.39 -9.21 3.70
C PHE A 38 1.42 -8.27 3.00
N VAL A 39 0.75 -7.42 3.78
CA VAL A 39 0.00 -6.29 3.25
C VAL A 39 1.01 -5.21 2.94
N ILE A 40 1.29 -4.93 1.67
CA ILE A 40 2.40 -4.07 1.23
C ILE A 40 1.99 -2.66 0.80
N GLY A 41 0.69 -2.37 0.74
CA GLY A 41 0.21 -1.03 0.38
C GLY A 41 0.60 0.06 1.37
N HIS A 42 0.51 1.31 0.92
CA HIS A 42 0.79 2.48 1.74
C HIS A 42 -0.12 2.52 3.00
N PRO A 43 0.33 3.16 4.09
CA PRO A 43 -0.53 3.37 5.26
C PRO A 43 -1.79 4.14 4.85
N ARG A 44 -2.82 4.10 5.70
CA ARG A 44 -4.11 4.77 5.44
C ARG A 44 -4.97 4.19 4.30
N ASN A 45 -4.62 3.00 3.81
CA ASN A 45 -5.41 2.21 2.85
C ASN A 45 -6.09 0.98 3.49
N GLY A 46 -6.56 1.10 4.75
CA GLY A 46 -7.29 0.01 5.41
C GLY A 46 -6.40 -1.08 6.05
N THR A 47 -5.17 -0.75 6.44
CA THR A 47 -4.24 -1.69 7.09
C THR A 47 -4.80 -2.27 8.41
N THR A 48 -5.51 -1.47 9.21
CA THR A 48 -6.22 -1.97 10.40
C THR A 48 -7.32 -2.97 10.09
N THR A 49 -8.04 -2.78 8.96
CA THR A 49 -9.07 -3.71 8.53
C THR A 49 -8.45 -5.06 8.15
N MET A 50 -7.31 -5.05 7.44
CA MET A 50 -6.57 -6.28 7.13
C MET A 50 -6.04 -6.97 8.39
N HIS A 51 -5.49 -6.21 9.33
CA HIS A 51 -5.04 -6.76 10.61
C HIS A 51 -6.16 -7.52 11.34
N LYS A 52 -7.35 -6.91 11.45
CA LYS A 52 -8.51 -7.55 12.06
C LYS A 52 -8.97 -8.78 11.27
N LEU A 53 -8.88 -8.76 9.94
CA LEU A 53 -9.23 -9.90 9.10
C LEU A 53 -8.31 -11.10 9.39
N PHE A 54 -7.02 -10.85 9.54
CA PHE A 54 -6.05 -11.87 9.93
C PHE A 54 -6.33 -12.45 11.32
N GLN A 55 -6.58 -11.59 12.31
CA GLN A 55 -6.93 -12.02 13.67
C GLN A 55 -8.22 -12.85 13.70
N ALA A 56 -9.25 -12.43 12.95
CA ALA A 56 -10.52 -13.16 12.84
C ALA A 56 -10.39 -14.54 12.15
N ASN A 57 -9.24 -14.79 11.50
CA ASN A 57 -8.87 -16.07 10.90
C ASN A 57 -7.79 -16.82 11.71
N GLY A 58 -7.54 -16.41 12.96
CA GLY A 58 -6.64 -17.10 13.87
C GLY A 58 -5.15 -16.88 13.60
N LEU A 59 -4.78 -15.92 12.75
CA LEU A 59 -3.38 -15.61 12.46
C LEU A 59 -2.78 -14.69 13.53
N ASN A 60 -1.52 -14.94 13.89
CA ASN A 60 -0.77 -14.02 14.72
C ASN A 60 -0.34 -12.81 13.88
N SER A 61 -1.11 -11.72 13.92
CA SER A 61 -0.89 -10.55 13.07
C SER A 61 -0.19 -9.40 13.78
N PHE A 62 0.76 -8.77 13.09
CA PHE A 62 1.44 -7.54 13.48
C PHE A 62 0.91 -6.34 12.66
N HIS A 63 0.49 -5.28 13.36
CA HIS A 63 -0.01 -4.03 12.75
C HIS A 63 0.65 -2.83 13.44
N ASP A 64 1.77 -2.38 12.88
CA ASP A 64 2.51 -1.22 13.39
C ASP A 64 3.40 -0.63 12.28
N SER A 65 3.81 0.61 12.50
CA SER A 65 4.85 1.31 11.76
C SER A 65 6.27 0.81 12.05
N ARG A 66 6.47 0.09 13.16
CA ARG A 66 7.75 -0.52 13.58
C ARG A 66 8.21 -1.64 12.64
N ASP A 67 9.47 -2.06 12.82
CA ASP A 67 10.03 -3.18 12.07
C ASP A 67 9.20 -4.45 12.25
N TRP A 68 9.05 -5.20 11.16
CA TRP A 68 8.25 -6.41 11.14
C TRP A 68 9.09 -7.59 11.64
N GLU A 69 8.74 -8.09 12.83
CA GLU A 69 9.40 -9.24 13.45
C GLU A 69 9.00 -10.54 12.74
N THR A 70 9.53 -10.78 11.53
CA THR A 70 9.05 -11.83 10.62
C THR A 70 9.19 -13.25 11.17
N GLY A 71 10.08 -13.46 12.14
CA GLY A 71 10.22 -14.73 12.85
C GLY A 71 9.13 -15.02 13.88
N LYS A 72 8.30 -14.04 14.28
CA LYS A 72 7.30 -14.17 15.36
C LYS A 72 5.85 -14.17 14.89
N PHE A 73 5.55 -13.46 13.81
CA PHE A 73 4.18 -13.24 13.34
C PHE A 73 3.93 -13.88 11.98
N ASP A 74 2.67 -14.09 11.64
CA ASP A 74 2.23 -14.73 10.39
C ASP A 74 1.80 -13.70 9.36
N ALA A 75 1.20 -12.59 9.82
CA ALA A 75 0.63 -11.58 8.93
C ALA A 75 1.05 -10.18 9.34
N PHE A 76 1.38 -9.35 8.37
CA PHE A 76 1.98 -8.04 8.60
C PHE A 76 1.25 -6.97 7.81
N SER A 77 0.94 -5.87 8.47
CA SER A 77 0.25 -4.74 7.86
C SER A 77 0.71 -3.41 8.47
N ASP A 78 0.37 -2.31 7.80
CA ASP A 78 0.87 -0.96 8.09
C ASP A 78 2.34 -0.73 7.75
N PHE A 79 2.94 0.40 8.15
CA PHE A 79 4.08 0.96 7.45
C PHE A 79 5.34 0.07 7.42
N GLY A 80 5.61 -0.71 8.49
CA GLY A 80 6.74 -1.65 8.54
C GLY A 80 8.11 -1.01 8.28
N GLN A 81 8.33 0.23 8.75
CA GLN A 81 9.50 1.08 8.50
C GLN A 81 10.04 1.08 7.05
N VAL A 82 9.19 1.17 6.02
CA VAL A 82 9.61 1.07 4.60
C VAL A 82 10.13 -0.33 4.26
N ARG A 83 9.17 -1.24 4.12
CA ARG A 83 9.30 -2.68 3.88
C ARG A 83 10.27 -3.04 2.74
N PRO A 84 11.30 -3.88 2.96
CA PRO A 84 12.09 -4.47 1.89
C PRO A 84 11.34 -5.63 1.20
N VAL A 85 10.25 -5.32 0.49
CA VAL A 85 9.32 -6.31 -0.10
C VAL A 85 10.04 -7.40 -0.91
N ALA A 86 10.98 -7.03 -1.78
CA ALA A 86 11.76 -8.00 -2.57
C ALA A 86 12.62 -8.94 -1.70
N ALA A 87 13.05 -8.49 -0.52
CA ALA A 87 13.80 -9.34 0.41
C ALA A 87 12.87 -10.31 1.16
N TYR A 88 11.66 -9.87 1.53
CA TYR A 88 10.63 -10.75 2.09
C TYR A 88 10.25 -11.85 1.11
N ASP A 89 9.98 -11.48 -0.14
CA ASP A 89 9.63 -12.41 -1.21
C ASP A 89 10.71 -13.48 -1.43
N ARG A 90 11.97 -13.08 -1.49
CA ARG A 90 13.10 -14.03 -1.59
C ARG A 90 13.23 -14.95 -0.38
N THR A 91 12.87 -14.47 0.81
CA THR A 91 13.12 -15.19 2.07
C THR A 91 12.01 -16.18 2.39
N TYR A 92 10.76 -15.87 2.01
CA TYR A 92 9.57 -16.62 2.34
C TYR A 92 8.88 -17.10 1.05
N PRO A 93 9.32 -18.22 0.46
CA PRO A 93 8.81 -18.70 -0.84
C PRO A 93 7.31 -19.02 -0.84
N ASN A 94 6.72 -19.27 0.32
CA ASN A 94 5.29 -19.56 0.45
C ASN A 94 4.47 -18.30 0.81
N ALA A 95 5.07 -17.12 0.89
CA ALA A 95 4.37 -15.90 1.30
C ALA A 95 3.29 -15.47 0.31
N THR A 96 2.27 -14.80 0.82
CA THR A 96 1.23 -14.14 0.04
C THR A 96 1.33 -12.64 0.22
N PHE A 97 1.26 -11.90 -0.88
CA PHE A 97 1.39 -10.44 -0.90
C PHE A 97 0.07 -9.78 -1.27
N ILE A 98 -0.29 -8.72 -0.54
CA ILE A 98 -1.55 -8.00 -0.71
C ILE A 98 -1.22 -6.51 -0.89
N LEU A 99 -1.41 -5.96 -2.09
CA LEU A 99 -1.37 -4.53 -2.33
C LEU A 99 -2.75 -3.93 -2.10
N ASN A 100 -3.00 -3.46 -0.88
CA ASN A 100 -4.19 -2.69 -0.56
C ASN A 100 -4.02 -1.22 -0.97
N PHE A 101 -4.99 -0.69 -1.70
CA PHE A 101 -5.02 0.71 -2.11
C PHE A 101 -6.44 1.29 -1.97
N ARG A 102 -6.58 2.58 -2.28
CA ARG A 102 -7.86 3.30 -2.28
C ARG A 102 -7.78 4.48 -3.27
N PRO A 103 -8.89 5.15 -3.61
CA PRO A 103 -8.87 6.37 -4.41
C PRO A 103 -7.80 7.37 -3.96
N LEU A 104 -6.98 7.85 -4.92
CA LEU A 104 -5.81 8.70 -4.65
C LEU A 104 -6.19 9.93 -3.82
N ARG A 105 -7.26 10.63 -4.17
CA ARG A 105 -7.74 11.82 -3.45
C ARG A 105 -8.02 11.51 -1.98
N LYS A 106 -8.75 10.42 -1.72
CA LYS A 106 -9.07 9.99 -0.34
C LYS A 106 -7.83 9.59 0.46
N TYR A 107 -6.83 9.01 -0.20
CA TYR A 107 -5.54 8.72 0.41
C TYR A 107 -4.77 10.00 0.79
N LEU A 108 -4.64 10.97 -0.12
CA LEU A 108 -3.93 12.23 0.12
C LEU A 108 -4.56 13.01 1.29
N ILE A 109 -5.89 13.06 1.34
CA ILE A 109 -6.62 13.66 2.47
C ILE A 109 -6.30 12.91 3.77
N SER A 110 -6.29 11.59 3.74
CA SER A 110 -6.07 10.76 4.94
C SER A 110 -4.64 10.87 5.47
N ILE A 111 -3.63 10.98 4.60
CA ILE A 111 -2.22 11.15 5.02
C ILE A 111 -1.96 12.57 5.52
N ALA A 112 -2.54 13.59 4.89
CA ALA A 112 -2.46 14.97 5.35
C ALA A 112 -3.11 15.15 6.73
N ALA A 113 -4.32 14.61 6.92
CA ALA A 113 -5.00 14.60 8.21
C ALA A 113 -4.24 13.80 9.27
N HIS A 114 -3.49 12.76 8.89
CA HIS A 114 -2.66 12.05 9.84
C HIS A 114 -1.49 12.92 10.34
N HIS A 115 -0.77 13.61 9.46
CA HIS A 115 0.39 14.40 9.86
C HIS A 115 0.06 15.73 10.54
N GLN A 116 -1.18 16.22 10.44
CA GLN A 116 -1.63 17.47 11.09
C GLN A 116 -0.71 18.68 10.79
N LYS A 117 -0.22 18.75 9.56
CA LYS A 117 0.58 19.87 9.06
C LYS A 117 0.12 20.26 7.67
N ILE A 118 0.40 21.51 7.29
CA ILE A 118 0.17 22.01 5.94
C ILE A 118 1.32 21.55 5.05
N PHE A 119 0.98 20.95 3.92
CA PHE A 119 1.91 20.53 2.88
C PHE A 119 1.74 21.41 1.65
N SER A 120 2.83 21.71 0.95
CA SER A 120 2.73 22.45 -0.30
C SER A 120 2.13 21.60 -1.42
N THR A 121 1.62 22.25 -2.46
CA THR A 121 1.19 21.60 -3.71
C THR A 121 2.29 20.69 -4.27
N GLN A 122 3.56 21.13 -4.25
CA GLN A 122 4.69 20.32 -4.70
C GLN A 122 4.91 19.06 -3.83
N ASN A 123 4.67 19.12 -2.51
CA ASN A 123 4.74 17.92 -1.68
C ASN A 123 3.69 16.88 -2.10
N PHE A 124 2.48 17.31 -2.46
CA PHE A 124 1.45 16.41 -2.98
C PHE A 124 1.80 15.88 -4.37
N VAL A 125 2.35 16.71 -5.27
CA VAL A 125 2.87 16.24 -6.57
C VAL A 125 3.89 15.13 -6.37
N ASN A 126 4.87 15.32 -5.48
CA ASN A 126 5.90 14.32 -5.20
C ASN A 126 5.31 13.04 -4.60
N GLU A 127 4.32 13.15 -3.71
CA GLU A 127 3.67 11.98 -3.11
C GLU A 127 2.83 11.17 -4.12
N ILE A 128 2.14 11.85 -5.03
CA ILE A 128 1.40 11.21 -6.12
C ILE A 128 2.35 10.39 -7.00
N TRP A 129 3.47 11.00 -7.41
CA TRP A 129 4.48 10.30 -8.20
C TRP A 129 5.11 9.13 -7.44
N ARG A 130 5.51 9.31 -6.17
CA ARG A 130 6.04 8.23 -5.33
C ARG A 130 5.09 7.04 -5.27
N ARG A 131 3.79 7.31 -5.12
CA ARG A 131 2.77 6.27 -5.08
C ARG A 131 2.61 5.57 -6.41
N ALA A 132 2.55 6.31 -7.52
CA ALA A 132 2.45 5.75 -8.86
C ALA A 132 3.66 4.85 -9.16
N GLU A 133 4.88 5.34 -8.93
CA GLU A 133 6.11 4.55 -9.12
C GLU A 133 6.15 3.29 -8.26
N TYR A 134 5.67 3.35 -7.02
CA TYR A 134 5.56 2.17 -6.18
C TYR A 134 4.59 1.14 -6.78
N PHE A 135 3.43 1.56 -7.27
CA PHE A 135 2.47 0.65 -7.91
C PHE A 135 3.05 0.03 -9.18
N ALA A 136 3.72 0.82 -10.03
CA ALA A 136 4.41 0.31 -11.20
C ALA A 136 5.48 -0.73 -10.83
N TRP A 137 6.29 -0.45 -9.79
CA TRP A 137 7.28 -1.40 -9.30
C TRP A 137 6.63 -2.71 -8.81
N VAL A 138 5.56 -2.63 -8.01
CA VAL A 138 4.85 -3.81 -7.51
C VAL A 138 4.26 -4.63 -8.66
N LEU A 139 3.60 -3.99 -9.63
CA LEU A 139 3.02 -4.67 -10.80
C LEU A 139 4.07 -5.43 -11.60
N ARG A 140 5.24 -4.82 -11.82
CA ARG A 140 6.35 -5.50 -12.51
C ARG A 140 6.93 -6.65 -11.69
N HIS A 141 7.12 -6.45 -10.38
CA HIS A 141 7.70 -7.45 -9.49
C HIS A 141 6.81 -8.70 -9.38
N PHE A 142 5.48 -8.52 -9.38
CA PHE A 142 4.52 -9.62 -9.20
C PHE A 142 3.79 -10.05 -10.48
N LYS A 143 4.24 -9.60 -11.65
CA LYS A 143 3.64 -9.96 -12.94
C LYS A 143 3.54 -11.49 -13.09
N GLY A 144 2.34 -11.98 -13.39
CA GLY A 144 2.05 -13.40 -13.63
C GLY A 144 2.08 -14.30 -12.39
N ARG A 145 2.08 -13.74 -11.17
CA ARG A 145 2.11 -14.52 -9.94
C ARG A 145 0.71 -14.77 -9.37
N ASP A 146 0.53 -15.96 -8.80
CA ASP A 146 -0.70 -16.42 -8.15
C ASP A 146 -0.74 -16.15 -6.63
N ASP A 147 0.39 -15.79 -6.04
CA ASP A 147 0.55 -15.45 -4.62
C ASP A 147 0.48 -13.94 -4.33
N PHE A 148 0.02 -13.15 -5.32
CA PHE A 148 -0.21 -11.72 -5.20
C PHE A 148 -1.65 -11.29 -5.56
N ILE A 149 -2.21 -10.39 -4.75
CA ILE A 149 -3.47 -9.67 -5.05
C ILE A 149 -3.31 -8.16 -4.87
N ALA A 150 -3.91 -7.38 -5.76
CA ALA A 150 -4.10 -5.94 -5.58
C ALA A 150 -5.57 -5.61 -5.35
N VAL A 151 -5.89 -4.82 -4.32
CA VAL A 151 -7.29 -4.57 -3.93
C VAL A 151 -7.53 -3.12 -3.56
N ASN A 152 -8.49 -2.48 -4.23
CA ASN A 152 -9.10 -1.26 -3.75
C ASN A 152 -9.95 -1.60 -2.51
N ILE A 153 -9.50 -1.17 -1.34
CA ILE A 153 -10.16 -1.51 -0.07
C ILE A 153 -11.55 -0.88 0.10
N GLU A 154 -11.89 0.07 -0.77
CA GLU A 154 -13.22 0.68 -0.82
C GLU A 154 -14.14 0.05 -1.87
N ALA A 155 -13.63 -0.86 -2.70
CA ALA A 155 -14.46 -1.58 -3.66
C ALA A 155 -15.44 -2.52 -2.93
N PRO A 156 -16.68 -2.67 -3.42
CA PRO A 156 -17.61 -3.67 -2.91
C PRO A 156 -16.98 -5.07 -2.92
N GLY A 157 -17.06 -5.77 -1.78
CA GLY A 157 -16.51 -7.13 -1.67
C GLY A 157 -14.98 -7.19 -1.48
N ALA A 158 -14.27 -6.07 -1.31
CA ALA A 158 -12.80 -6.05 -1.15
C ALA A 158 -12.25 -7.01 -0.10
N LEU A 159 -12.84 -7.03 1.11
CA LEU A 159 -12.45 -7.96 2.17
C LEU A 159 -12.72 -9.42 1.79
N ALA A 160 -13.86 -9.68 1.17
CA ALA A 160 -14.23 -11.03 0.75
C ALA A 160 -13.28 -11.55 -0.33
N ALA A 161 -12.87 -10.69 -1.28
CA ALA A 161 -11.89 -11.04 -2.30
C ALA A 161 -10.52 -11.40 -1.70
N VAL A 162 -10.07 -10.65 -0.69
CA VAL A 162 -8.82 -10.97 0.03
C VAL A 162 -8.96 -12.27 0.82
N ALA A 163 -10.08 -12.47 1.51
CA ALA A 163 -10.30 -13.69 2.28
C ALA A 163 -10.35 -14.93 1.40
N ASP A 164 -11.09 -14.88 0.28
CA ASP A 164 -11.13 -15.95 -0.73
C ASP A 164 -9.73 -16.24 -1.27
N PHE A 165 -9.00 -15.20 -1.67
CA PHE A 165 -7.64 -15.32 -2.17
C PHE A 165 -6.67 -15.96 -1.17
N CYS A 166 -6.81 -15.64 0.11
CA CYS A 166 -5.96 -16.20 1.17
C CYS A 166 -6.48 -17.55 1.74
N GLY A 167 -7.60 -18.08 1.24
CA GLY A 167 -8.21 -19.31 1.77
C GLY A 167 -8.74 -19.17 3.19
N PHE A 168 -9.17 -17.96 3.57
CA PHE A 168 -9.68 -17.65 4.91
C PHE A 168 -11.13 -18.08 5.07
N LYS A 169 -11.47 -18.59 6.27
CA LYS A 169 -12.84 -19.00 6.60
C LYS A 169 -13.76 -17.80 6.85
N THR A 170 -13.22 -16.76 7.46
CA THR A 170 -13.94 -15.53 7.78
C THR A 170 -13.73 -14.52 6.65
N ALA A 171 -14.77 -14.33 5.84
CA ALA A 171 -14.76 -13.39 4.70
C ALA A 171 -15.17 -11.96 5.08
N GLN A 172 -15.78 -11.78 6.26
CA GLN A 172 -16.25 -10.49 6.76
C GLN A 172 -15.95 -10.35 8.25
N LEU A 173 -15.62 -9.13 8.67
CA LEU A 173 -15.41 -8.85 10.09
C LEU A 173 -16.75 -8.77 10.83
N PRO A 174 -16.82 -9.28 12.08
CA PRO A 174 -17.94 -8.97 12.96
C PRO A 174 -18.09 -7.45 13.11
N GLY A 175 -19.25 -6.90 12.70
CA GLY A 175 -19.49 -5.45 12.69
C GLY A 175 -19.06 -4.71 11.42
N GLY A 176 -18.63 -5.43 10.37
CA GLY A 176 -18.30 -4.86 9.06
C GLY A 176 -16.88 -4.29 8.93
N SER A 177 -16.59 -3.67 7.79
CA SER A 177 -15.28 -3.08 7.49
C SER A 177 -14.96 -1.92 8.43
N VAL A 178 -13.77 -1.94 9.03
CA VAL A 178 -13.33 -0.88 9.94
C VAL A 178 -12.63 0.22 9.13
N HIS A 179 -13.43 1.09 8.55
CA HIS A 179 -12.93 2.31 7.95
C HIS A 179 -12.55 3.28 9.06
N ASN A 180 -11.28 3.26 9.48
CA ASN A 180 -10.73 4.25 10.39
C ASN A 180 -10.72 5.63 9.71
N VAL A 181 -11.88 6.31 9.74
CA VAL A 181 -12.00 7.72 9.45
C VAL A 181 -11.24 8.45 10.55
N SER A 182 -10.25 9.25 10.17
CA SER A 182 -9.55 10.04 11.17
C SER A 182 -10.52 11.07 11.74
N ASN A 183 -10.65 11.12 13.07
CA ASN A 183 -11.36 12.19 13.76
C ASN A 183 -10.53 13.49 13.82
N ARG A 184 -9.31 13.48 13.27
CA ARG A 184 -8.44 14.65 13.24
C ARG A 184 -8.98 15.67 12.23
N PRO A 185 -8.83 16.98 12.50
CA PRO A 185 -9.32 18.02 11.60
C PRO A 185 -8.62 17.94 10.24
N LYS A 186 -9.40 18.15 9.18
CA LYS A 186 -8.91 18.27 7.81
C LYS A 186 -8.64 19.74 7.55
N LEU A 187 -7.37 20.11 7.40
CA LEU A 187 -6.97 21.49 7.12
C LEU A 187 -7.43 21.87 5.71
N GLU A 188 -8.16 22.98 5.58
CA GLU A 188 -8.69 23.47 4.30
C GLU A 188 -7.58 23.75 3.28
N GLU A 189 -6.45 24.27 3.75
CA GLU A 189 -5.30 24.55 2.89
C GLU A 189 -4.74 23.28 2.23
N ASN A 190 -4.69 22.16 2.95
CA ASN A 190 -4.30 20.89 2.34
C ASN A 190 -5.30 20.42 1.28
N GLN A 191 -6.60 20.71 1.45
CA GLN A 191 -7.59 20.36 0.42
C GLN A 191 -7.34 21.15 -0.87
N ARG A 192 -7.10 22.46 -0.75
CA ARG A 192 -6.73 23.32 -1.89
C ARG A 192 -5.44 22.85 -2.58
N ASN A 193 -4.40 22.55 -1.79
CA ASN A 193 -3.11 22.12 -2.33
C ASN A 193 -3.18 20.71 -2.98
N ILE A 194 -4.06 19.83 -2.48
CA ILE A 194 -4.36 18.54 -3.13
C ILE A 194 -5.08 18.77 -4.46
N ASP A 195 -6.09 19.64 -4.48
CA ASP A 195 -6.86 19.94 -5.70
C ASP A 195 -5.97 20.54 -6.78
N GLU A 196 -5.12 21.48 -6.41
CA GLU A 196 -4.12 22.09 -7.30
C GLU A 196 -3.13 21.04 -7.83
N ALA A 197 -2.58 20.18 -6.95
CA ALA A 197 -1.64 19.14 -7.37
C ALA A 197 -2.27 18.14 -8.35
N LEU A 198 -3.53 17.74 -8.09
CA LEU A 198 -4.28 16.88 -8.99
C LEU A 198 -4.54 17.56 -10.34
N ALA A 199 -4.91 18.83 -10.35
CA ALA A 199 -5.13 19.59 -11.59
C ALA A 199 -3.85 19.76 -12.40
N LEU A 200 -2.71 20.07 -11.76
CA LEU A 200 -1.39 20.21 -12.40
C LEU A 200 -0.90 18.91 -13.07
N LEU A 201 -1.32 17.77 -12.55
CA LEU A 201 -1.05 16.43 -13.09
C LEU A 201 -2.21 15.91 -13.94
N GLU A 202 -3.26 16.70 -14.12
CA GLU A 202 -4.51 16.40 -14.81
C GLU A 202 -5.33 15.25 -14.17
N LEU A 203 -4.96 14.76 -12.99
CA LEU A 203 -5.46 13.54 -12.33
C LEU A 203 -6.85 13.63 -11.67
N THR A 204 -7.56 14.76 -11.76
CA THR A 204 -8.80 15.01 -10.99
C THR A 204 -9.83 13.87 -11.07
N GLU A 205 -10.18 13.43 -12.28
CA GLU A 205 -11.15 12.34 -12.52
C GLU A 205 -10.60 10.95 -12.16
N GLU A 206 -9.30 10.73 -12.35
CA GLU A 206 -8.65 9.46 -12.01
C GLU A 206 -8.62 9.26 -10.49
N ALA A 207 -8.39 10.34 -9.75
CA ALA A 207 -8.14 10.30 -8.33
C ALA A 207 -9.35 9.86 -7.48
N VAL A 208 -10.56 9.88 -8.05
CA VAL A 208 -11.79 9.42 -7.38
C VAL A 208 -12.11 7.94 -7.60
N ARG A 209 -11.58 7.33 -8.67
CA ARG A 209 -11.90 5.93 -9.05
C ARG A 209 -11.10 4.89 -8.28
N GLY A 210 -9.84 5.21 -7.94
CA GLY A 210 -8.93 4.23 -7.36
C GLY A 210 -8.30 3.34 -8.42
N CYS A 211 -7.56 3.94 -9.35
CA CYS A 211 -6.82 3.21 -10.37
C CYS A 211 -5.50 2.65 -9.82
N LEU A 212 -5.18 1.42 -10.20
CA LEU A 212 -3.88 0.80 -9.92
C LEU A 212 -2.80 1.24 -10.93
N VAL A 213 -3.19 1.46 -12.18
CA VAL A 213 -2.33 2.03 -13.23
C VAL A 213 -2.75 3.47 -13.48
N SER A 214 -1.84 4.41 -13.22
CA SER A 214 -2.08 5.84 -13.41
C SER A 214 -1.71 6.31 -14.82
N ARG A 215 -2.36 7.36 -15.32
CA ARG A 215 -1.93 8.02 -16.57
C ARG A 215 -0.52 8.60 -16.48
N LEU A 216 -0.02 8.85 -15.26
CA LEU A 216 1.33 9.37 -15.04
C LEU A 216 2.43 8.48 -15.62
N HIS A 217 2.15 7.20 -15.84
CA HIS A 217 3.10 6.27 -16.43
C HIS A 217 3.35 6.51 -17.93
N GLY A 218 2.57 7.37 -18.59
CA GLY A 218 2.80 7.74 -19.98
C GLY A 218 2.90 6.49 -20.88
N ASP A 219 4.04 6.33 -21.55
CA ASP A 219 4.32 5.23 -22.47
C ASP A 219 4.37 3.84 -21.80
N GLU A 220 4.62 3.78 -20.49
CA GLU A 220 4.67 2.52 -19.73
C GLU A 220 3.28 1.97 -19.39
N GLN A 221 2.19 2.72 -19.63
CA GLN A 221 0.83 2.30 -19.26
C GLN A 221 0.42 0.97 -19.89
N ALA A 222 0.74 0.76 -21.16
CA ALA A 222 0.38 -0.48 -21.86
C ALA A 222 1.05 -1.71 -21.22
N GLU A 223 2.33 -1.59 -20.86
CA GLU A 223 3.08 -2.62 -20.15
C GLU A 223 2.48 -2.90 -18.76
N LEU A 224 2.15 -1.84 -18.01
CA LEU A 224 1.61 -1.96 -16.65
C LEU A 224 0.19 -2.49 -16.63
N ILE A 225 -0.64 -2.15 -17.61
CA ILE A 225 -1.98 -2.75 -17.80
C ILE A 225 -1.81 -4.24 -18.10
N ALA A 226 -0.92 -4.61 -19.03
CA ALA A 226 -0.66 -6.01 -19.31
C ALA A 226 -0.13 -6.76 -18.08
N ALA A 227 0.68 -6.12 -17.22
CA ALA A 227 1.11 -6.72 -15.97
C ALA A 227 -0.04 -6.88 -14.97
N ARG A 228 -0.89 -5.85 -14.80
CA ARG A 228 -2.11 -5.91 -13.97
C ARG A 228 -3.05 -7.02 -14.40
N ASP A 229 -3.23 -7.21 -15.71
CA ASP A 229 -4.19 -8.20 -16.22
C ASP A 229 -3.70 -9.66 -16.03
N THR A 230 -2.44 -9.85 -15.61
CA THR A 230 -1.87 -11.16 -15.24
C THR A 230 -1.97 -11.50 -13.76
N ILE A 231 -2.46 -10.60 -12.91
CA ILE A 231 -2.56 -10.79 -11.47
C ILE A 231 -4.03 -10.76 -11.02
N ARG A 232 -4.30 -11.25 -9.82
CA ARG A 232 -5.62 -11.05 -9.21
C ARG A 232 -5.74 -9.59 -8.77
N PHE A 233 -6.79 -8.90 -9.22
CA PHE A 233 -7.06 -7.54 -8.78
C PHE A 233 -8.56 -7.22 -8.62
N LEU A 234 -8.85 -6.20 -7.81
CA LEU A 234 -10.19 -5.62 -7.64
C LEU A 234 -10.06 -4.09 -7.53
N GLU A 235 -10.77 -3.36 -8.38
CA GLU A 235 -10.84 -1.88 -8.40
C GLU A 235 -12.23 -1.37 -8.04
#